data_AF-A0A804QKT3-F1
#
_entry.id   AF-A0A804QKT3-F1
#
_cell.length_a   1.000
_cell.length_b   1.000
_cell.length_c   1.000
_cell.angle_alpha   90.00
_cell.angle_beta   90.00
_cell.angle_gamma   90.00
#
_symmetry.space_group_name_H-M   'P 1'
#
loop_
_entity.id
_entity.type
_entity.pdbx_description
1 polymer ?
#
loop_
_entity_poly.entity_id
_entity_poly.type
_entity_poly.pdbx_seq_one_letter_code
_entity_poly.pdbx_strand_id
1 'polypeptide(L)'
;MYEAFPRVTVPHFLGDDYDDEGHQLSEAISAAKVRAESCSSFMKAAIRWSAEFGTSRNGSSELHVMLAEYIYSESPETDMTKVSSHFVRGNDPKKFASMLVNFMGKCYPGEDDTAIARGVLMYLSQGNLRDANLLMDEMNEQLKSANSEFPKTDLIQFIKYLLPTTLRQKYKTSTDRDAVFQELLDEIAAKFYNIQRQNPLEGLFSEMFKI
;
A
#
# COMPACT_ATOMS: atom_id res chain seq x y z
N MET A 1 -13.25 -10.83 12.06
CA MET A 1 -14.26 -11.30 11.08
C MET A 1 -13.62 -12.03 9.91
N TYR A 2 -12.52 -11.53 9.31
CA TYR A 2 -11.81 -12.23 8.23
C TYR A 2 -10.97 -13.43 8.69
N GLU A 3 -10.73 -13.62 9.99
CA GLU A 3 -10.03 -14.81 10.50
C GLU A 3 -10.75 -16.14 10.16
N ALA A 4 -12.05 -16.06 9.86
CA ALA A 4 -12.87 -17.16 9.38
C ALA A 4 -12.77 -17.38 7.85
N PHE A 5 -12.06 -16.52 7.12
CA PHE A 5 -11.84 -16.71 5.69
C PHE A 5 -10.81 -17.81 5.44
N PRO A 6 -10.92 -18.55 4.31
CA PRO A 6 -9.95 -19.57 3.94
C PRO A 6 -8.54 -18.97 3.87
N ARG A 7 -7.61 -19.55 4.63
CA ARG A 7 -6.20 -19.16 4.63
C ARG A 7 -5.42 -19.92 3.55
N VAL A 8 -4.39 -19.29 3.00
CA VAL A 8 -3.50 -19.97 2.05
C VAL A 8 -2.52 -20.86 2.82
N THR A 9 -2.72 -22.18 2.78
CA THR A 9 -1.65 -23.14 3.06
C THR A 9 -0.86 -23.36 1.77
N VAL A 10 0.30 -22.71 1.64
CA VAL A 10 1.26 -23.09 0.59
C VAL A 10 1.99 -24.34 1.07
N PRO A 11 1.95 -25.46 0.32
CA PRO A 11 2.68 -26.66 0.71
C PRO A 11 4.19 -26.38 0.76
N HIS A 12 4.86 -26.70 1.87
CA HIS A 12 6.32 -26.82 1.94
C HIS A 12 6.69 -28.20 1.41
N PHE A 13 6.95 -28.33 0.11
CA PHE A 13 7.39 -29.60 -0.49
C PHE A 13 8.73 -29.38 -1.18
N LEU A 14 9.76 -30.03 -0.63
CA LEU A 14 11.06 -30.23 -1.25
C LEU A 14 11.18 -31.75 -1.50
N GLY A 15 10.75 -32.19 -2.68
CA GLY A 15 10.88 -33.57 -3.20
C GLY A 15 11.49 -33.52 -4.61
N ASP A 16 12.00 -34.64 -5.12
CA ASP A 16 12.84 -34.72 -6.32
C ASP A 16 12.05 -35.07 -7.62
N ASP A 17 10.72 -34.92 -7.66
CA ASP A 17 9.88 -35.24 -8.85
C ASP A 17 9.37 -33.98 -9.57
N TYR A 18 10.28 -33.34 -10.33
CA TYR A 18 10.14 -31.99 -10.90
C TYR A 18 8.91 -31.74 -11.81
N ASP A 19 8.33 -32.75 -12.47
CA ASP A 19 7.23 -32.54 -13.44
C ASP A 19 5.83 -32.58 -12.80
N ASP A 20 5.55 -33.54 -11.89
CA ASP A 20 4.26 -33.61 -11.19
C ASP A 20 4.15 -32.53 -10.09
N GLU A 21 5.28 -32.22 -9.44
CA GLU A 21 5.36 -31.17 -8.41
C GLU A 21 5.11 -29.76 -8.97
N GLY A 22 5.62 -29.46 -10.17
CA GLY A 22 5.39 -28.18 -10.83
C GLY A 22 3.91 -27.96 -11.21
N HIS A 23 3.24 -29.02 -11.67
CA HIS A 23 1.81 -28.98 -11.97
C HIS A 23 0.97 -28.76 -10.71
N GLN A 24 1.23 -29.51 -9.64
CA GLN A 24 0.50 -29.38 -8.38
C GLN A 24 0.70 -28.01 -7.72
N LEU A 25 1.93 -27.47 -7.77
CA LEU A 25 2.22 -26.12 -7.28
C LEU A 25 1.46 -25.05 -8.09
N SER A 26 1.44 -25.18 -9.41
CA SER A 26 0.72 -24.27 -10.30
C SER A 26 -0.80 -24.28 -10.04
N GLU A 27 -1.38 -25.46 -9.84
CA GLU A 27 -2.79 -25.60 -9.46
C GLU A 27 -3.08 -25.00 -8.08
N ALA A 28 -2.21 -25.24 -7.09
CA ALA A 28 -2.36 -24.69 -5.75
C ALA A 28 -2.28 -23.15 -5.75
N ILE A 29 -1.34 -22.56 -6.49
CA ILE A 29 -1.23 -21.10 -6.67
C ILE A 29 -2.47 -20.56 -7.36
N SER A 30 -2.95 -21.20 -8.42
CA SER A 30 -4.15 -20.78 -9.16
C SER A 30 -5.39 -20.81 -8.26
N ALA A 31 -5.57 -21.87 -7.48
CA ALA A 31 -6.66 -21.99 -6.52
C ALA A 31 -6.54 -20.94 -5.40
N ALA A 32 -5.33 -20.63 -4.93
CA ALA A 32 -5.10 -19.56 -3.95
C ALA A 32 -5.45 -18.18 -4.51
N LYS A 33 -5.04 -17.87 -5.75
CA LYS A 33 -5.40 -16.63 -6.45
C LYS A 33 -6.92 -16.46 -6.54
N VAL A 34 -7.64 -17.49 -6.98
CA VAL A 34 -9.11 -17.46 -7.11
C VAL A 34 -9.79 -17.22 -5.74
N ARG A 35 -9.31 -17.87 -4.67
CA ARG A 35 -9.86 -17.66 -3.32
C ARG A 35 -9.61 -16.23 -2.81
N ALA A 36 -8.37 -15.74 -2.96
CA ALA A 36 -7.99 -14.39 -2.54
C ALA A 36 -8.81 -13.32 -3.29
N GLU A 37 -9.01 -13.52 -4.59
CA GLU A 37 -9.80 -12.60 -5.41
C GLU A 37 -11.30 -12.64 -5.07
N SER A 38 -11.85 -13.82 -4.78
CA SER A 38 -13.25 -13.98 -4.36
C SER A 38 -13.52 -13.28 -3.03
N CYS A 39 -12.66 -13.48 -2.03
CA CYS A 39 -12.80 -12.83 -0.72
C CYS A 39 -12.58 -11.31 -0.82
N SER A 40 -11.59 -10.87 -1.60
CA SER A 40 -11.36 -9.45 -1.88
C SER A 40 -12.57 -8.80 -2.55
N SER A 41 -13.21 -9.50 -3.50
CA SER A 41 -14.42 -9.03 -4.18
C SER A 41 -15.59 -8.87 -3.23
N PHE A 42 -15.78 -9.84 -2.32
CA PHE A 42 -16.79 -9.73 -1.25
C PHE A 42 -16.53 -8.52 -0.34
N MET A 43 -15.30 -8.33 0.12
CA MET A 43 -14.95 -7.17 0.95
C MET A 43 -15.12 -5.84 0.21
N LYS A 44 -14.76 -5.77 -1.08
CA LYS A 44 -15.05 -4.60 -1.92
C LYS A 44 -16.55 -4.33 -2.04
N ALA A 45 -17.37 -5.36 -2.20
CA ALA A 45 -18.84 -5.21 -2.21
C ALA A 45 -19.36 -4.69 -0.86
N ALA A 46 -18.82 -5.17 0.27
CA ALA A 46 -19.13 -4.64 1.60
C ALA A 46 -18.71 -3.17 1.76
N ILE A 47 -17.54 -2.78 1.23
CA ILE A 47 -17.09 -1.38 1.20
C ILE A 47 -18.07 -0.53 0.38
N ARG A 48 -18.46 -0.96 -0.83
CA ARG A 48 -19.47 -0.26 -1.66
C ARG A 48 -20.78 -0.07 -0.90
N TRP A 49 -21.29 -1.15 -0.31
CA TRP A 49 -22.52 -1.10 0.50
C TRP A 49 -22.38 -0.11 1.67
N SER A 50 -21.25 -0.15 2.39
CA SER A 50 -21.01 0.78 3.49
C SER A 50 -20.84 2.24 3.03
N ALA A 51 -20.42 2.46 1.78
CA ALA A 51 -20.33 3.79 1.19
C ALA A 51 -21.70 4.38 0.85
N GLU A 52 -22.63 3.51 0.44
CA GLU A 52 -24.01 3.87 0.08
C GLU A 52 -24.92 4.02 1.30
N PHE A 53 -24.78 3.13 2.29
CA PHE A 53 -25.69 3.03 3.44
C PHE A 53 -25.05 3.44 4.78
N GLY A 54 -23.75 3.71 4.80
CA GLY A 54 -23.01 4.10 6.01
C GLY A 54 -22.78 5.60 6.15
N THR A 55 -21.83 5.97 7.01
CA THR A 55 -21.55 7.37 7.38
C THR A 55 -20.48 8.03 6.52
N SER A 56 -19.71 7.25 5.76
CA SER A 56 -18.60 7.72 4.94
C SER A 56 -18.86 7.40 3.48
N ARG A 57 -18.82 8.40 2.60
CA ARG A 57 -18.93 8.23 1.15
C ARG A 57 -17.85 7.35 0.51
N ASN A 58 -16.77 7.08 1.26
CA ASN A 58 -15.66 6.24 0.81
C ASN A 58 -15.79 4.80 1.34
N GLY A 59 -16.86 4.49 2.10
CA GLY A 59 -17.01 3.23 2.82
C GLY A 59 -16.40 3.27 4.23
N SER A 60 -16.63 2.19 5.00
CA SER A 60 -16.11 2.03 6.36
C SER A 60 -14.59 1.91 6.36
N SER A 61 -13.94 2.70 7.20
CA SER A 61 -12.50 2.67 7.44
C SER A 61 -12.03 1.30 7.94
N GLU A 62 -12.83 0.63 8.76
CA GLU A 62 -12.52 -0.67 9.33
C GLU A 62 -12.53 -1.76 8.24
N LEU A 63 -13.48 -1.70 7.30
CA LEU A 63 -13.51 -2.59 6.13
C LEU A 63 -12.31 -2.38 5.21
N HIS A 64 -11.87 -1.12 5.05
CA HIS A 64 -10.64 -0.80 4.33
C HIS A 64 -9.41 -1.44 5.00
N VAL A 65 -9.25 -1.28 6.32
CA VAL A 65 -8.14 -1.90 7.07
C VAL A 65 -8.17 -3.43 6.93
N MET A 66 -9.34 -4.07 7.09
CA MET A 66 -9.48 -5.51 6.94
C MET A 66 -9.11 -6.02 5.55
N LEU A 67 -9.53 -5.32 4.50
CA LEU A 67 -9.18 -5.69 3.13
C LEU A 67 -7.67 -5.51 2.86
N ALA A 68 -7.05 -4.47 3.41
CA ALA A 68 -5.61 -4.26 3.28
C ALA A 68 -4.80 -5.38 3.95
N GLU A 69 -5.18 -5.76 5.18
CA GLU A 69 -4.59 -6.92 5.89
C GLU A 69 -4.74 -8.22 5.09
N TYR A 70 -5.95 -8.47 4.58
CA TYR A 70 -6.22 -9.66 3.80
C TYR A 70 -5.41 -9.73 2.50
N ILE A 71 -5.34 -8.63 1.74
CA ILE A 71 -4.55 -8.58 0.50
C ILE A 71 -3.08 -8.86 0.82
N TYR A 72 -2.56 -8.30 1.92
CA TYR A 72 -1.18 -8.52 2.32
C TYR A 72 -0.88 -9.95 2.74
N SER A 73 -1.75 -10.59 3.54
CA SER A 73 -1.47 -11.92 4.10
C SER A 73 -1.85 -13.08 3.18
N GLU A 74 -2.91 -12.93 2.37
CA GLU A 74 -3.49 -14.06 1.62
C GLU A 74 -3.25 -13.99 0.10
N SER A 75 -2.76 -12.86 -0.44
CA SER A 75 -2.46 -12.81 -1.88
C SER A 75 -1.15 -13.51 -2.20
N PRO A 76 -1.12 -14.48 -3.14
CA PRO A 76 0.13 -15.12 -3.55
C PRO A 76 1.17 -14.15 -4.11
N GLU A 77 0.71 -13.04 -4.69
CA GLU A 77 1.53 -11.91 -5.14
C GLU A 77 0.99 -10.65 -4.46
N THR A 78 1.75 -10.13 -3.49
CA THR A 78 1.32 -8.97 -2.71
C THR A 78 1.42 -7.69 -3.54
N ASP A 79 0.27 -7.11 -3.86
CA ASP A 79 0.17 -5.80 -4.50
C ASP A 79 0.18 -4.68 -3.45
N MET A 80 1.38 -4.19 -3.13
CA MET A 80 1.55 -3.13 -2.12
C MET A 80 0.87 -1.81 -2.51
N THR A 81 0.56 -1.59 -3.79
CA THR A 81 -0.20 -0.41 -4.23
C THR A 81 -1.64 -0.51 -3.73
N LYS A 82 -2.30 -1.66 -3.91
CA LYS A 82 -3.66 -1.90 -3.39
C LYS A 82 -3.69 -1.87 -1.87
N VAL A 83 -2.75 -2.55 -1.23
CA VAL A 83 -2.60 -2.54 0.24
C VAL A 83 -2.53 -1.11 0.77
N SER A 84 -1.59 -0.31 0.25
CA SER A 84 -1.43 1.10 0.67
C SER A 84 -2.71 1.90 0.46
N SER A 85 -3.38 1.69 -0.68
CA SER A 85 -4.62 2.40 -1.01
C SER A 85 -5.74 2.14 -0.01
N HIS A 86 -5.87 0.90 0.48
CA HIS A 86 -6.88 0.56 1.47
C HIS A 86 -6.47 1.06 2.86
N PHE A 87 -5.21 0.92 3.29
CA PHE A 87 -4.77 1.48 4.58
C PHE A 87 -4.98 2.98 4.69
N VAL A 88 -4.67 3.74 3.64
CA VAL A 88 -4.83 5.21 3.64
C VAL A 88 -6.29 5.65 3.74
N ARG A 89 -7.23 4.81 3.32
CA ARG A 89 -8.68 5.02 3.53
C ARG A 89 -9.19 4.44 4.84
N GLY A 90 -8.37 3.62 5.49
CA GLY A 90 -8.57 3.18 6.85
C GLY A 90 -8.26 4.30 7.85
N ASN A 91 -8.42 3.98 9.13
CA ASN A 91 -8.17 4.88 10.26
C ASN A 91 -7.11 4.32 11.22
N ASP A 92 -6.18 3.51 10.70
CA ASP A 92 -5.17 2.79 11.50
C ASP A 92 -3.75 2.91 10.91
N PRO A 93 -3.12 4.11 11.01
CA PRO A 93 -1.75 4.32 10.53
C PRO A 93 -0.73 3.45 11.29
N LYS A 94 -1.02 3.06 12.53
CA LYS A 94 -0.14 2.21 13.33
C LYS A 94 -0.03 0.81 12.75
N LYS A 95 -1.17 0.21 12.39
CA LYS A 95 -1.18 -1.08 11.71
C LYS A 95 -0.56 -1.02 10.32
N PHE A 96 -0.75 0.07 9.60
CA PHE A 96 -0.07 0.26 8.32
C PHE A 96 1.46 0.32 8.51
N ALA A 97 1.95 1.02 9.52
CA ALA A 97 3.37 1.04 9.88
C ALA A 97 3.91 -0.37 10.15
N SER A 98 3.20 -1.17 10.98
CA SER A 98 3.58 -2.56 11.25
C SER A 98 3.66 -3.41 10.00
N MET A 99 2.75 -3.22 9.05
CA MET A 99 2.78 -3.92 7.79
C MET A 99 3.97 -3.51 6.92
N LEU A 100 4.27 -2.22 6.81
CA LEU A 100 5.44 -1.75 6.06
C LEU A 100 6.75 -2.28 6.66
N VAL A 101 6.89 -2.28 7.99
CA VAL A 101 8.04 -2.86 8.69
C VAL A 101 8.14 -4.37 8.42
N ASN A 102 7.01 -5.10 8.40
CA ASN A 102 7.01 -6.51 8.04
C ASN A 102 7.39 -6.74 6.57
N PHE A 103 6.93 -5.88 5.67
CA PHE A 103 7.22 -5.93 4.24
C PHE A 103 8.69 -5.69 3.94
N MET A 104 9.36 -4.77 4.66
CA MET A 104 10.80 -4.53 4.53
C MET A 104 11.65 -5.80 4.69
N GLY A 105 11.21 -6.76 5.51
CA GLY A 105 11.92 -8.03 5.71
C GLY A 105 11.63 -9.11 4.66
N LYS A 106 10.73 -8.85 3.70
CA LYS A 106 10.22 -9.83 2.73
C LYS A 106 10.38 -9.40 1.27
N CYS A 107 10.51 -8.10 1.02
CA CYS A 107 10.53 -7.55 -0.33
C CYS A 107 11.92 -7.59 -0.97
N TYR A 108 11.98 -7.36 -2.28
CA TYR A 108 13.24 -7.16 -2.97
C TYR A 108 13.85 -5.79 -2.61
N PRO A 109 15.19 -5.63 -2.71
CA PRO A 109 15.85 -4.34 -2.46
C PRO A 109 15.25 -3.21 -3.30
N GLY A 110 14.85 -2.11 -2.66
CA GLY A 110 14.24 -0.94 -3.30
C GLY A 110 12.71 -1.02 -3.46
N GLU A 111 12.07 -2.13 -3.10
CA GLU A 111 10.60 -2.15 -3.02
C GLU A 111 10.11 -1.52 -1.71
N ASP A 112 10.89 -1.66 -0.65
CA ASP A 112 10.65 -1.12 0.68
C ASP A 112 10.54 0.41 0.67
N ASP A 113 11.54 1.11 0.14
CA ASP A 113 11.52 2.57 0.10
C ASP A 113 10.40 3.13 -0.78
N THR A 114 10.08 2.43 -1.87
CA THR A 114 8.96 2.75 -2.75
C THR A 114 7.63 2.57 -2.04
N ALA A 115 7.42 1.47 -1.30
CA ALA A 115 6.20 1.23 -0.54
C ALA A 115 6.00 2.26 0.58
N ILE A 116 7.06 2.62 1.30
CA ILE A 116 7.04 3.67 2.33
C ILE A 116 6.68 5.02 1.72
N ALA A 117 7.37 5.41 0.64
CA ALA A 117 7.11 6.65 -0.05
C ALA A 117 5.66 6.73 -0.55
N ARG A 118 5.14 5.63 -1.11
CA ARG A 118 3.73 5.55 -1.54
C ARG A 118 2.78 5.82 -0.38
N GLY A 119 2.94 5.14 0.74
CA GLY A 119 2.06 5.31 1.90
C GLY A 119 1.99 6.76 2.39
N VAL A 120 3.16 7.39 2.54
CA VAL A 120 3.25 8.80 2.97
C VAL A 120 2.64 9.75 1.93
N LEU A 121 3.04 9.62 0.66
CA LEU A 121 2.54 10.48 -0.41
C LEU A 121 1.02 10.34 -0.60
N MET A 122 0.46 9.14 -0.43
CA MET A 122 -0.98 8.93 -0.51
C MET A 122 -1.74 9.65 0.61
N TYR A 123 -1.30 9.56 1.87
CA TYR A 123 -1.92 10.36 2.95
C TYR A 123 -1.84 11.87 2.68
N LEU A 124 -0.66 12.34 2.28
CA LEU A 124 -0.46 13.76 1.98
C LEU A 124 -1.30 14.22 0.78
N SER A 125 -1.43 13.40 -0.27
CA SER A 125 -2.29 13.70 -1.41
C SER A 125 -3.76 13.85 -1.05
N GLN A 126 -4.21 13.35 0.11
CA GLN A 126 -5.56 13.54 0.63
C GLN A 126 -5.67 14.76 1.57
N GLY A 127 -4.56 15.42 1.89
CA GLY A 127 -4.48 16.47 2.90
C GLY A 127 -4.34 15.94 4.32
N ASN A 128 -4.12 14.62 4.49
CA ASN A 128 -4.02 13.97 5.79
C ASN A 128 -2.59 14.02 6.35
N LEU A 129 -2.17 15.23 6.74
CA LEU A 129 -0.85 15.45 7.33
C LEU A 129 -0.66 14.71 8.67
N ARG A 130 -1.73 14.56 9.44
CA ARG A 130 -1.70 13.88 10.73
C ARG A 130 -1.28 12.43 10.57
N ASP A 131 -1.97 11.67 9.74
CA ASP A 131 -1.72 10.23 9.62
C ASP A 131 -0.45 9.93 8.83
N ALA A 132 -0.03 10.83 7.92
CA ALA A 132 1.29 10.76 7.29
C ALA A 132 2.43 10.83 8.32
N ASN A 133 2.33 11.74 9.30
CA ASN A 133 3.33 11.84 10.37
C ASN A 133 3.25 10.64 11.34
N LEU A 134 2.03 10.25 11.75
CA LEU A 134 1.84 9.08 12.61
C LEU A 134 2.41 7.79 11.99
N LEU A 135 2.26 7.60 10.67
CA LEU A 135 2.85 6.47 9.96
C LEU A 135 4.37 6.46 10.10
N MET A 136 5.03 7.59 9.85
CA MET A 136 6.49 7.71 9.94
C MET A 136 7.01 7.55 11.38
N ASP A 137 6.31 8.13 12.35
CA ASP A 137 6.66 8.05 13.77
C ASP A 137 6.56 6.61 14.28
N GLU A 138 5.45 5.91 14.01
CA GLU A 138 5.27 4.53 14.44
C GLU A 138 6.27 3.60 13.74
N MET A 139 6.53 3.78 12.44
CA MET A 139 7.58 3.02 11.75
C MET A 139 8.95 3.23 12.42
N ASN A 140 9.29 4.47 12.76
CA ASN A 140 10.54 4.81 13.44
C ASN A 140 10.65 4.14 14.82
N GLU A 141 9.56 4.12 15.60
CA GLU A 141 9.51 3.42 16.88
C GLU A 141 9.72 1.92 16.72
N GLN A 142 9.01 1.28 15.81
CA GLN A 142 9.10 -0.16 15.58
C GLN A 142 10.47 -0.58 15.04
N LEU A 143 11.05 0.18 14.13
CA LEU A 143 12.40 -0.07 13.61
C LEU A 143 13.44 0.04 14.72
N LYS A 144 13.36 1.07 15.57
CA LYS A 144 14.25 1.21 16.74
C LYS A 144 14.11 0.03 17.70
N SER A 145 12.89 -0.39 18.02
CA SER A 145 12.65 -1.57 18.87
C SER A 145 13.23 -2.85 18.26
N ALA A 146 13.28 -2.95 16.94
CA ALA A 146 13.87 -4.06 16.20
C ALA A 146 15.38 -3.92 15.93
N ASN A 147 16.06 -2.88 16.45
CA ASN A 147 17.45 -2.54 16.11
C ASN A 147 17.69 -2.44 14.58
N SER A 148 16.70 -1.94 13.86
CA SER A 148 16.73 -1.70 12.42
C SER A 148 16.58 -0.21 12.12
N GLU A 149 16.82 0.17 10.87
CA GLU A 149 16.74 1.56 10.41
C GLU A 149 15.93 1.63 9.11
N PHE A 150 15.45 2.83 8.79
CA PHE A 150 14.89 3.07 7.46
C PHE A 150 15.96 2.83 6.37
N PRO A 151 15.54 2.45 5.16
CA PRO A 151 16.44 2.37 4.02
C PRO A 151 17.18 3.69 3.80
N LYS A 152 18.50 3.63 3.65
CA LYS A 152 19.35 4.81 3.43
C LYS A 152 19.34 5.21 1.95
N THR A 153 18.18 5.62 1.47
CA THR A 153 17.97 5.99 0.06
C THR A 153 17.57 7.46 -0.08
N ASP A 154 17.86 8.02 -1.25
CA ASP A 154 17.44 9.38 -1.61
C ASP A 154 15.92 9.55 -1.59
N LEU A 155 15.16 8.48 -1.85
CA LEU A 155 13.71 8.49 -1.78
C LEU A 155 13.21 8.63 -0.33
N ILE A 156 13.76 7.87 0.61
CA ILE A 156 13.42 8.03 2.04
C ILE A 156 13.83 9.42 2.54
N GLN A 157 15.00 9.91 2.11
CA GLN A 157 15.44 11.26 2.43
C GLN A 157 14.43 12.28 1.89
N PHE A 158 14.01 12.18 0.63
CA PHE A 158 12.99 13.04 0.04
C PHE A 158 11.70 13.05 0.86
N ILE A 159 11.22 11.88 1.29
CA ILE A 159 10.01 11.75 2.10
C ILE A 159 10.15 12.41 3.48
N LYS A 160 11.29 12.23 4.16
CA LYS A 160 11.57 12.86 5.47
C LYS A 160 11.59 14.39 5.41
N TYR A 161 12.04 14.94 4.28
CA TYR A 161 12.22 16.38 4.09
C TYR A 161 11.21 16.95 3.08
N LEU A 162 10.04 16.32 2.91
CA LEU A 162 9.07 16.74 1.91
C LEU A 162 8.62 18.20 2.18
N LEU A 163 9.31 19.12 1.52
CA LEU A 163 9.22 20.58 1.58
C LEU A 163 9.26 21.09 0.11
N PRO A 164 9.09 22.40 -0.18
CA PRO A 164 8.47 22.89 -1.42
C PRO A 164 9.17 22.47 -2.72
N THR A 165 8.49 22.71 -3.86
CA THR A 165 8.77 22.26 -5.24
C THR A 165 10.23 22.21 -5.70
N THR A 166 11.14 22.98 -5.11
CA THR A 166 12.58 22.95 -5.36
C THR A 166 13.23 21.61 -5.04
N LEU A 167 12.71 20.82 -4.08
CA LEU A 167 13.23 19.49 -3.76
C LEU A 167 12.81 18.43 -4.79
N ARG A 168 11.68 18.58 -5.48
CA ARG A 168 11.23 17.63 -6.52
C ARG A 168 12.23 17.52 -7.66
N GLN A 169 12.81 18.64 -8.09
CA GLN A 169 13.83 18.64 -9.14
C GLN A 169 15.11 17.94 -8.68
N LYS A 170 15.51 18.13 -7.41
CA LYS A 170 16.72 17.52 -6.84
C LYS A 170 16.61 15.99 -6.72
N TYR A 171 15.42 15.49 -6.39
CA TYR A 171 15.17 14.06 -6.16
C TYR A 171 14.46 13.37 -7.34
N LYS A 172 14.51 13.99 -8.54
CA LYS A 172 13.77 13.54 -9.72
C LYS A 172 14.00 12.06 -10.04
N THR A 173 15.25 11.61 -10.03
CA THR A 173 15.63 10.20 -10.28
C THR A 173 15.02 9.24 -9.28
N SER A 174 14.84 9.64 -8.03
CA SER A 174 14.18 8.83 -7.00
C SER A 174 12.67 8.83 -7.18
N THR A 175 12.08 9.96 -7.54
CA THR A 175 10.62 10.09 -7.72
C THR A 175 10.11 9.51 -9.05
N ASP A 176 10.97 9.41 -10.08
CA ASP A 176 10.61 8.84 -11.38
C ASP A 176 10.57 7.30 -11.37
N ARG A 177 10.96 6.66 -10.25
CA ARG A 177 10.88 5.20 -10.05
C ARG A 177 9.44 4.69 -10.05
N ASP A 178 8.48 5.56 -9.77
CA ASP A 178 7.07 5.24 -9.80
C ASP A 178 6.27 6.39 -10.44
N ALA A 179 5.59 6.09 -11.54
CA ALA A 179 4.77 7.05 -12.25
C ALA A 179 3.72 7.71 -11.35
N VAL A 180 3.19 6.97 -10.37
CA VAL A 180 2.18 7.44 -9.42
C VAL A 180 2.71 8.58 -8.55
N PHE A 181 4.00 8.62 -8.24
CA PHE A 181 4.55 9.65 -7.34
C PHE A 181 4.41 11.05 -7.93
N GLN A 182 4.54 11.21 -9.24
CA GLN A 182 4.40 12.53 -9.86
C GLN A 182 2.98 13.08 -9.70
N GLU A 183 1.98 12.23 -9.83
CA GLU A 183 0.57 12.61 -9.65
C GLU A 183 0.25 12.93 -8.18
N LEU A 184 0.73 12.10 -7.25
CA LEU A 184 0.56 12.36 -5.81
C LEU A 184 1.25 13.66 -5.39
N LEU A 185 2.43 13.95 -5.94
CA LEU A 185 3.14 15.20 -5.66
C LEU A 185 2.41 16.42 -6.21
N ASP A 186 1.76 16.30 -7.36
CA ASP A 186 0.93 17.38 -7.92
C ASP A 186 -0.32 17.63 -7.05
N GLU A 187 -0.95 16.58 -6.51
CA GLU A 187 -2.04 16.70 -5.52
C GLU A 187 -1.58 17.40 -4.24
N ILE A 188 -0.41 17.02 -3.72
CA ILE A 188 0.19 17.63 -2.53
C ILE A 188 0.51 19.11 -2.80
N ALA A 189 1.09 19.42 -3.96
CA ALA A 189 1.40 20.79 -4.38
C ALA A 189 0.13 21.66 -4.43
N ALA A 190 -0.96 21.14 -5.00
CA ALA A 190 -2.23 21.83 -5.03
C ALA A 190 -2.83 22.03 -3.62
N LYS A 191 -2.81 21.00 -2.78
CA LYS A 191 -3.44 21.04 -1.44
C LYS A 191 -2.69 21.90 -0.42
N PHE A 192 -1.36 21.85 -0.41
CA PHE A 192 -0.56 22.52 0.63
C PHE A 192 0.12 23.81 0.16
N TYR A 193 0.31 23.98 -1.14
CA TYR A 193 1.07 25.11 -1.69
C TYR A 193 0.26 25.95 -2.70
N ASN A 194 -0.99 25.57 -2.98
CA ASN A 194 -1.88 26.23 -3.94
C ASN A 194 -1.26 26.37 -5.35
N ILE A 195 -0.41 25.42 -5.73
CA ILE A 195 0.22 25.37 -7.05
C ILE A 195 -0.71 24.59 -7.98
N GLN A 196 -1.17 25.23 -9.06
CA GLN A 196 -2.03 24.57 -10.03
C GLN A 196 -1.27 23.44 -10.75
N ARG A 197 -1.97 22.32 -10.96
CA ARG A 197 -1.41 21.17 -11.67
C ARG A 197 -0.97 21.57 -13.08
N GLN A 198 0.18 21.05 -13.50
CA GLN A 198 0.69 21.32 -14.85
C GLN A 198 0.19 20.32 -15.91
N ASN A 199 -0.53 19.25 -15.53
CA ASN A 199 -0.94 18.19 -16.48
C ASN A 199 -2.44 17.86 -16.51
N PRO A 200 -3.04 17.56 -17.70
CA PRO A 200 -4.47 17.37 -17.91
C PRO A 200 -4.92 15.89 -17.93
N LEU A 201 -4.12 14.95 -17.41
CA LEU A 201 -4.48 13.53 -17.36
C LEU A 201 -5.44 13.24 -16.18
N GLU A 202 -6.62 13.81 -16.28
CA GLU A 202 -7.64 13.94 -15.22
C GLU A 202 -8.45 12.64 -14.96
N GLY A 203 -8.08 11.50 -15.56
CA GLY A 203 -8.93 10.30 -15.60
C GLY A 203 -8.41 9.06 -14.86
N LEU A 204 -7.12 8.76 -14.94
CA LEU A 204 -6.56 7.47 -14.51
C LEU A 204 -6.57 7.30 -12.98
N PHE A 205 -6.32 8.36 -12.24
CA PHE A 205 -6.25 8.30 -10.78
C PHE A 205 -7.60 8.29 -10.08
N SER A 206 -8.65 8.79 -10.75
CA SER A 206 -10.03 8.60 -10.28
C SER A 206 -10.35 7.10 -10.20
N GLU A 207 -9.78 6.26 -11.07
CA GLU A 207 -9.95 4.80 -11.01
C GLU A 207 -9.16 4.13 -9.90
N MET A 208 -7.91 4.56 -9.61
CA MET A 208 -7.18 4.11 -8.40
C MET A 208 -7.90 4.52 -7.10
N PHE A 209 -8.69 5.60 -7.17
CA PHE A 209 -9.52 6.05 -6.06
C PHE A 209 -10.92 5.42 -6.00
N LYS A 210 -11.43 4.88 -7.12
CA LYS A 210 -12.71 4.18 -7.22
C LYS A 210 -12.61 2.75 -6.70
N ILE A 211 -13.30 2.54 -5.58
CA ILE A 211 -13.66 1.29 -4.86
C ILE A 211 -13.01 -0.03 -5.32
#